data_AF-A0A2S7DPU8-F1
#
_entry.id   AF-A0A2S7DPU8-F1
#
_cell.length_a   1.000
_cell.length_b   1.000
_cell.length_c   1.000
_cell.angle_alpha   90.00
_cell.angle_beta   90.00
_cell.angle_gamma   90.00
#
_symmetry.space_group_name_H-M   'P 1'
#
loop_
_entity.id
_entity.type
_entity.pdbx_description
1 polymer ?
#
loop_
_entity_poly.entity_id
_entity_poly.type
_entity_poly.pdbx_seq_one_letter_code
_entity_poly.pdbx_strand_id
1 'polypeptide(L)' 'MQHAGSCHCGRIAFELETDAPITEGANPKTGQATIAVNVRCITGLDLTTRSVQRIDGASL' A
#
# COMPACT_ATOMS: atom_id res chain seq x y z
N MET A 1 -0.46 14.42 -2.39
CA MET A 1 1.00 14.32 -2.24
C MET A 1 1.47 13.09 -3.01
N GLN A 2 2.71 13.08 -3.53
CA GLN A 2 3.26 11.92 -4.23
C GLN A 2 4.03 11.06 -3.23
N HIS A 3 3.67 9.78 -3.14
CA HIS A 3 4.32 8.81 -2.26
C HIS A 3 4.91 7.68 -3.09
N ALA A 4 6.22 7.52 -3.04
CA ALA A 4 6.88 6.35 -3.60
C ALA A 4 6.69 5.16 -2.66
N GLY A 5 6.34 4.01 -3.21
CA GLY A 5 6.12 2.79 -2.45
C GLY A 5 6.31 1.54 -3.29
N SER A 6 6.22 0.40 -2.62
CA SER A 6 6.22 -0.90 -3.28
C SER A 6 5.18 -1.82 -2.65
N CYS A 7 4.67 -2.75 -3.45
CA CYS A 7 3.82 -3.81 -2.95
C CYS A 7 4.67 -4.80 -2.16
N HIS A 8 4.10 -5.32 -1.07
CA HIS A 8 4.75 -6.32 -0.22
C HIS A 8 5.22 -7.58 -0.98
N CYS A 9 4.62 -7.91 -2.13
CA CYS A 9 5.07 -9.03 -2.97
C CYS A 9 6.43 -8.78 -3.67
N GLY A 10 6.98 -7.57 -3.58
CA GLY A 10 8.28 -7.18 -4.17
C GLY A 10 8.27 -6.99 -5.69
N ARG A 11 7.16 -7.29 -6.38
CA ARG A 11 7.09 -7.23 -7.86
C ARG A 11 6.65 -5.88 -8.41
N ILE A 12 6.06 -5.03 -7.57
CA ILE A 12 5.45 -3.77 -8.02
C ILE A 12 6.05 -2.66 -7.19
N ALA A 13 6.69 -1.70 -7.86
CA ALA A 13 6.98 -0.38 -7.33
C ALA A 13 5.99 0.61 -7.96
N PHE A 14 5.56 1.61 -7.21
CA PHE A 14 4.59 2.60 -7.68
C PHE A 14 4.84 3.96 -7.04
N GLU A 15 4.45 5.01 -7.76
CA GLU A 15 4.23 6.34 -7.20
C GLU A 15 2.73 6.52 -7.04
N LEU A 16 2.30 6.76 -5.81
CA LEU A 16 0.91 7.01 -5.48
C LEU A 16 0.69 8.51 -5.37
N GLU A 17 -0.06 9.05 -6.32
CA GLU A 17 -0.69 10.36 -6.19
C GLU A 17 -2.14 10.14 -5.79
N THR A 18 -2.51 10.62 -4.60
CA THR A 18 -3.87 10.47 -4.10
C THR A 18 -4.28 11.66 -3.22
N ASP A 19 -5.57 11.95 -3.26
CA ASP A 19 -6.34 12.80 -2.35
C ASP A 19 -6.97 11.98 -1.20
N ALA A 20 -6.84 10.65 -1.22
CA ALA A 20 -7.36 9.76 -0.20
C ALA A 20 -6.68 9.97 1.16
N PRO A 21 -7.40 9.72 2.27
CA PRO A 21 -6.78 9.64 3.58
C PRO A 21 -5.70 8.56 3.61
N ILE A 22 -4.51 8.92 4.08
CA ILE A 22 -3.41 8.00 4.37
C ILE A 22 -3.20 7.91 5.87
N THR A 23 -2.75 6.73 6.32
CA THR A 23 -2.21 6.57 7.67
C THR A 23 -0.71 6.42 7.58
N GLU A 24 0.03 7.22 8.33
CA GLU A 24 1.48 7.13 8.41
C GLU A 24 1.90 6.16 9.52
N GLY A 25 3.04 5.51 9.33
CA GLY A 25 3.63 4.59 10.29
C GLY A 25 5.14 4.46 10.10
N ALA A 26 5.76 3.70 10.98
CA ALA A 26 7.16 3.31 10.86
C ALA A 26 7.29 1.82 11.13
N ASN A 27 8.15 1.15 10.37
CA ASN A 27 8.51 -0.24 10.63
C ASN A 27 9.17 -0.33 12.02
N PRO A 28 8.64 -1.12 12.97
CA PRO A 28 9.16 -1.16 14.33
C PRO A 28 10.54 -1.81 14.45
N LYS A 29 10.99 -2.58 13.44
CA LYS A 29 12.31 -3.22 13.42
C LYS A 29 13.38 -2.34 12.78
N THR A 30 13.03 -1.57 11.74
CA THR A 30 14.00 -0.81 10.93
C THR A 30 13.87 0.71 11.05
N GLY A 31 12.76 1.21 11.60
CA GLY A 31 12.43 2.64 11.62
C GLY A 31 12.02 3.22 10.26
N GLN A 32 11.95 2.40 9.20
CA GLN A 32 11.59 2.86 7.86
C GLN A 32 10.16 3.38 7.83
N ALA A 33 9.96 4.58 7.26
CA ALA A 33 8.65 5.18 7.09
C ALA A 33 7.75 4.32 6.18
N THR A 34 6.50 4.16 6.57
CA THR A 34 5.48 3.45 5.81
C THR A 34 4.19 4.27 5.77
N ILE A 35 3.40 4.03 4.74
CA ILE A 35 2.04 4.56 4.66
C ILE A 35 1.07 3.41 4.37
N ALA A 36 -0.14 3.53 4.89
CA ALA A 36 -1.25 2.67 4.53
C ALA A 36 -2.32 3.51 3.83
N VAL A 37 -2.70 3.09 2.63
CA VAL A 37 -3.83 3.62 1.89
C VAL A 37 -4.93 2.56 1.80
N ASN A 38 -6.16 2.95 2.07
CA ASN A 38 -7.30 2.07 1.83
C ASN A 38 -7.56 2.04 0.33
N VAL A 39 -7.41 0.86 -0.30
CA VAL A 39 -7.60 0.68 -1.75
C VAL A 39 -8.99 1.10 -2.25
N ARG A 40 -10.02 1.15 -1.38
CA ARG A 40 -11.35 1.68 -1.72
C ARG A 40 -11.38 3.18 -1.97
N CYS A 41 -10.37 3.91 -1.49
CA CYS A 41 -10.26 5.35 -1.66
C CYS A 41 -9.45 5.74 -2.90
N ILE A 42 -8.92 4.76 -3.65
CA ILE A 42 -8.13 5.03 -4.87
C ILE A 42 -9.08 5.17 -6.06
N THR A 43 -9.22 6.39 -6.57
CA THR A 43 -10.01 6.68 -7.78
C THR A 43 -9.48 5.90 -8.98
N GLY A 44 -10.39 5.26 -9.72
CA GLY A 44 -10.04 4.47 -10.92
C GLY A 44 -9.60 3.03 -10.64
N LEU A 45 -9.48 2.62 -9.37
CA LEU A 45 -9.22 1.23 -9.02
C LEU A 45 -10.54 0.45 -8.90
N ASP A 46 -10.84 -0.39 -9.89
CA ASP A 46 -11.94 -1.34 -9.82
C ASP A 46 -11.54 -2.59 -9.02
N LEU A 47 -12.15 -2.78 -7.85
CA LEU A 47 -11.91 -3.91 -6.97
C LEU A 47 -12.69 -5.17 -7.37
N THR A 48 -13.73 -5.05 -8.19
CA THR A 48 -14.57 -6.20 -8.59
C THR A 48 -13.85 -7.16 -9.53
N THR A 49 -12.87 -6.65 -10.27
CA THR A 49 -12.03 -7.40 -11.19
C THR A 49 -10.77 -7.97 -10.54
N ARG A 50 -10.59 -7.83 -9.22
CA ARG A 50 -9.36 -8.20 -8.51
C ARG A 50 -9.59 -9.33 -7.51
N SER A 51 -8.76 -10.36 -7.58
CA SER A 51 -8.75 -11.43 -6.57
C SER A 51 -7.88 -11.04 -5.38
N VAL A 52 -8.45 -11.12 -4.17
CA VAL A 52 -7.70 -10.91 -2.93
C VAL A 52 -6.94 -12.20 -2.59
N GLN A 53 -5.62 -12.15 -2.64
CA GLN A 53 -4.78 -13.22 -2.11
C GLN A 53 -4.49 -12.95 -0.63
N ARG A 54 -4.89 -13.89 0.23
CA ARG A 54 -4.58 -13.82 1.66
C ARG A 54 -3.13 -14.23 1.86
N ILE A 55 -2.32 -13.30 2.35
CA ILE A 55 -0.91 -13.50 2.64
C ILE A 55 -0.68 -13.08 4.09
N ASP A 56 0.09 -13.88 4.82
CA ASP A 56 0.62 -13.47 6.12
C ASP A 56 1.87 -12.61 5.91
N GLY A 57 1.67 -11.30 5.90
CA GLY A 57 2.76 -10.34 5.74
C GLY A 57 3.65 -10.17 6.97
N ALA A 58 3.27 -10.72 8.13
CA ALA A 58 4.11 -10.64 9.34
C ALA A 58 5.19 -11.72 9.37
N SER A 59 4.94 -12.84 8.70
CA SER A 59 5.87 -13.97 8.56
C SER A 59 6.78 -13.87 7.32
N LEU A 60 6.57 -12.87 6.46
CA LEU A 60 7.43 -12.52 5.32
C LEU A 60 8.48 -11.48 5.70
#